data_AF-A0A941AR75-F1
#
_entry.id   AF-A0A941AR75-F1
#
_cell.length_a   1.000
_cell.length_b   1.000
_cell.length_c   1.000
_cell.angle_alpha   90.00
_cell.angle_beta   90.00
_cell.angle_gamma   90.00
#
_symmetry.space_group_name_H-M   'P 1'
#
loop_
_entity.id
_entity.type
_entity.pdbx_description
1 polymer ?
#
loop_
_entity_poly.entity_id
_entity_poly.type
_entity_poly.pdbx_seq_one_letter_code
_entity_poly.pdbx_strand_id
1 'polypeptide(L)'
;MNEPLIPGGYIILSRQIIESSIWDKPPLYLKVWLYLLNRAQYKEFKQLKRGQLFVSIPEIREACSWYVGFRKEKPTKDQIYQIIDWLRKPNEAVDEAKTKATMITTTKATHGLLITIDNYGVYQNPNNYESNDESNNEKEMRATREQRAPNNINKESKEGKKDKKNTTSFFQNEAVHPFFEIYKSVFKEMLGQDHYPVTEKQATRIMSAMDQLEERGVDREDFENVAYEHLSNLPESNNGNILAFIPAIDRHFPF
;
A
#
# COMPACT_ATOMS: atom_id res chain seq x y z
N MET A 1 -22.66 27.90 4.90
CA MET A 1 -21.76 26.97 4.17
C MET A 1 -22.65 25.90 3.57
N ASN A 2 -22.37 25.40 2.37
CA ASN A 2 -23.10 24.26 1.85
C ASN A 2 -22.64 23.01 2.60
N GLU A 3 -23.57 22.10 2.92
CA GLU A 3 -23.23 20.83 3.52
C GLU A 3 -22.56 19.91 2.47
N PRO A 4 -21.58 19.08 2.86
CA PRO A 4 -20.99 18.11 1.95
C PRO A 4 -22.01 17.03 1.59
N LEU A 5 -22.00 16.57 0.33
CA LEU A 5 -22.89 15.52 -0.18
C LEU A 5 -22.87 14.23 0.67
N ILE A 6 -21.73 13.94 1.30
CA ILE A 6 -21.58 12.89 2.31
C ILE A 6 -21.11 13.55 3.62
N PRO A 7 -21.97 13.66 4.65
CA PRO A 7 -21.58 14.20 5.95
C PRO A 7 -20.67 13.25 6.72
N GLY A 8 -19.82 13.80 7.58
CA GLY A 8 -18.82 13.06 8.37
C GLY A 8 -17.44 12.94 7.71
N GLY A 9 -17.33 13.13 6.40
CA GLY A 9 -16.07 13.04 5.66
C GLY A 9 -15.66 11.59 5.33
N TYR A 10 -14.36 11.34 5.19
CA TYR A 10 -13.80 10.04 4.83
C TYR A 10 -12.45 9.78 5.52
N ILE A 11 -12.02 8.53 5.53
CA ILE A 11 -10.63 8.12 5.77
C ILE A 11 -10.02 7.53 4.49
N ILE A 12 -8.70 7.62 4.36
CA ILE A 12 -7.94 6.96 3.29
C ILE A 12 -7.48 5.59 3.79
N LEU A 13 -7.60 4.56 2.95
CA LEU A 13 -7.02 3.24 3.20
C LEU A 13 -6.01 2.93 2.10
N SER A 14 -4.74 2.76 2.47
CA SER A 14 -3.71 2.28 1.53
C SER A 14 -4.06 0.88 1.05
N ARG A 15 -3.94 0.61 -0.26
CA ARG A 15 -4.13 -0.74 -0.83
C ARG A 15 -3.21 -1.78 -0.16
N GLN A 16 -2.04 -1.36 0.32
CA GLN A 16 -1.08 -2.18 1.07
C GLN A 16 -1.64 -2.80 2.36
N ILE A 17 -2.83 -2.40 2.83
CA ILE A 17 -3.48 -3.06 3.96
C ILE A 17 -3.67 -4.57 3.73
N ILE A 18 -3.83 -5.01 2.48
CA ILE A 18 -3.98 -6.43 2.12
C ILE A 18 -2.67 -7.22 2.13
N GLU A 19 -1.52 -6.53 2.06
CA GLU A 19 -0.17 -7.11 2.21
C GLU A 19 0.32 -7.07 3.68
N SER A 20 -0.50 -6.55 4.59
CA SER A 20 -0.09 -6.29 5.98
C SER A 20 -0.63 -7.33 6.95
N SER A 21 0.12 -7.61 8.00
CA SER A 21 -0.10 -8.71 8.95
C SER A 21 -1.40 -8.66 9.78
N ILE A 22 -2.26 -7.66 9.57
CA ILE A 22 -3.64 -7.59 10.08
C ILE A 22 -4.64 -8.31 9.15
N TRP A 23 -4.30 -8.46 7.87
CA TRP A 23 -5.12 -9.16 6.88
C TRP A 23 -5.14 -10.67 7.15
N ASP A 24 -4.03 -11.22 7.66
CA ASP A 24 -3.89 -12.61 8.10
C ASP A 24 -4.58 -12.90 9.46
N LYS A 25 -5.23 -11.90 10.07
CA LYS A 25 -5.92 -12.05 11.37
C LYS A 25 -7.42 -12.29 11.18
N PRO A 26 -8.09 -12.94 12.16
CA PRO A 26 -9.55 -13.07 12.15
C PRO A 26 -10.24 -11.72 11.90
N PRO A 27 -11.28 -11.62 11.05
CA PRO A 27 -11.81 -10.34 10.54
C PRO A 27 -12.20 -9.28 11.58
N LEU A 28 -12.42 -9.68 12.84
CA LEU A 28 -12.63 -8.77 13.95
C LEU A 28 -11.42 -7.83 14.21
N TYR A 29 -10.19 -8.28 13.95
CA TYR A 29 -8.97 -7.45 14.06
C TYR A 29 -9.05 -6.26 13.11
N LEU A 30 -9.31 -6.52 11.83
CA LEU A 30 -9.47 -5.49 10.81
C LEU A 30 -10.68 -4.58 11.13
N LYS A 31 -11.80 -5.12 11.59
CA LYS A 31 -12.98 -4.33 11.99
C LYS A 31 -12.68 -3.36 13.14
N VAL A 32 -11.95 -3.81 14.17
CA VAL A 32 -11.51 -2.97 15.29
C VAL A 32 -10.53 -1.89 14.79
N TRP A 33 -9.53 -2.25 13.98
CA TRP A 33 -8.61 -1.27 13.40
C TRP A 33 -9.33 -0.17 12.60
N LEU A 34 -10.24 -0.55 11.70
CA LEU A 34 -11.03 0.40 10.92
C LEU A 34 -11.92 1.29 11.82
N TYR A 35 -12.48 0.74 12.90
CA TYR A 35 -13.22 1.54 13.88
C TYR A 35 -12.32 2.57 14.60
N LEU A 36 -11.13 2.17 15.06
CA LEU A 36 -10.18 3.08 15.71
C LEU A 36 -9.70 4.17 14.74
N LEU A 37 -9.40 3.81 13.50
CA LEU A 37 -8.94 4.73 12.46
C LEU A 37 -10.01 5.78 12.07
N ASN A 38 -11.29 5.38 11.97
CA ASN A 38 -12.42 6.30 11.75
C ASN A 38 -12.72 7.18 12.98
N ARG A 39 -12.39 6.73 14.20
CA ARG A 39 -12.63 7.47 15.46
C ARG A 39 -11.49 8.42 15.83
N ALA A 40 -10.33 8.29 15.20
CA ALA A 40 -9.17 9.17 15.38
C ALA A 40 -9.40 10.56 14.77
N GLN A 41 -8.97 11.60 15.47
CA GLN A 41 -9.19 12.99 15.05
C GLN A 41 -8.44 13.34 13.76
N TYR A 42 -9.15 13.84 12.75
CA TYR A 42 -8.51 14.32 11.51
C TYR A 42 -7.79 15.68 11.68
N LYS A 43 -8.25 16.51 12.62
CA LYS A 43 -7.65 17.78 13.05
C LYS A 43 -7.74 17.89 14.57
N GLU A 44 -6.85 18.65 15.21
CA GLU A 44 -6.86 18.80 16.67
C GLU A 44 -8.19 19.35 17.19
N PHE A 45 -8.80 18.66 18.15
CA PHE A 45 -10.13 18.98 18.68
C PHE A 45 -10.31 18.42 20.09
N LYS A 46 -10.92 19.20 21.00
CA LYS A 46 -11.19 18.80 22.41
C LYS A 46 -9.98 18.14 23.10
N GLN A 47 -8.81 18.78 23.02
CA GLN A 47 -7.53 18.33 23.61
C GLN A 47 -6.95 17.02 23.03
N LEU A 48 -7.56 16.44 21.99
CA LEU A 48 -7.03 15.31 21.23
C LEU A 48 -6.32 15.82 19.97
N LYS A 49 -5.06 15.44 19.79
CA LYS A 49 -4.27 15.81 18.59
C LYS A 49 -4.70 14.99 17.37
N ARG A 50 -4.30 15.44 16.17
CA ARG A 50 -4.49 14.67 14.93
C ARG A 50 -3.97 13.24 15.08
N GLY A 51 -4.78 12.25 14.72
CA GLY A 51 -4.49 10.82 14.89
C GLY A 51 -4.81 10.24 16.28
N GLN A 52 -5.34 11.03 17.23
CA GLN A 52 -5.70 10.52 18.56
C GLN A 52 -7.20 10.28 18.73
N LEU A 53 -7.56 9.33 19.59
CA LEU A 53 -8.91 9.11 20.09
C LEU A 53 -8.91 8.75 21.59
N PHE A 54 -9.99 9.09 22.28
CA PHE A 54 -10.32 8.52 23.58
C PHE A 54 -11.47 7.51 23.39
N VAL A 55 -11.32 6.32 23.97
CA VAL A 55 -12.29 5.22 23.87
C VAL A 55 -12.16 4.23 25.04
N SER A 56 -13.27 3.62 25.46
CA SER A 56 -13.27 2.52 26.45
C SER A 56 -13.43 1.14 25.79
N ILE A 57 -13.00 0.06 26.46
CA ILE A 57 -13.19 -1.32 25.96
C ILE A 57 -14.69 -1.65 25.72
N PRO A 58 -15.65 -1.25 26.59
CA PRO A 58 -17.07 -1.39 26.29
C PRO A 58 -17.54 -0.70 24.99
N GLU A 59 -17.06 0.51 24.67
CA GLU A 59 -17.39 1.20 23.41
C GLU A 59 -16.93 0.40 22.19
N ILE A 60 -15.69 -0.12 22.21
CA ILE A 60 -15.16 -0.92 21.10
C ILE A 60 -16.01 -2.19 20.92
N ARG A 61 -16.39 -2.87 22.02
CA ARG A 61 -17.27 -4.05 21.98
C ARG A 61 -18.66 -3.72 21.40
N GLU A 62 -19.22 -2.56 21.73
CA GLU A 62 -20.53 -2.15 21.20
C GLU A 62 -20.44 -1.77 19.72
N ALA A 63 -19.43 -1.00 19.32
CA ALA A 63 -19.25 -0.57 17.94
C ALA A 63 -18.84 -1.72 16.99
N CYS A 64 -18.07 -2.69 17.49
CA CYS A 64 -17.62 -3.85 16.71
C CYS A 64 -18.62 -5.02 16.73
N SER A 65 -19.78 -4.87 17.38
CA SER A 65 -20.90 -5.83 17.35
C SER A 65 -21.42 -6.14 15.94
N TRP A 66 -22.12 -7.26 15.79
CA TRP A 66 -22.76 -7.66 14.54
C TRP A 66 -24.08 -8.40 14.81
N TYR A 67 -24.86 -8.68 13.76
CA TYR A 67 -26.10 -9.43 13.87
C TYR A 67 -25.93 -10.86 13.35
N VAL A 68 -26.47 -11.83 14.08
CA VAL A 68 -26.63 -13.24 13.68
C VAL A 68 -28.12 -13.54 13.69
N GLY A 69 -28.75 -13.45 12.51
CA GLY A 69 -30.19 -13.26 12.42
C GLY A 69 -30.61 -12.01 13.19
N PHE A 70 -31.59 -12.13 14.09
CA PHE A 70 -32.05 -11.04 14.94
C PHE A 70 -31.21 -10.81 16.22
N ARG A 71 -30.22 -11.66 16.52
CA ARG A 71 -29.40 -11.55 17.75
C ARG A 71 -28.22 -10.62 17.52
N LYS A 72 -28.00 -9.66 18.43
CA LYS A 72 -26.85 -8.74 18.38
C LYS A 72 -25.66 -9.33 19.16
N GLU A 73 -24.78 -10.01 18.44
CA GLU A 73 -23.54 -10.55 18.98
C GLU A 73 -22.49 -9.44 19.20
N LYS A 74 -21.66 -9.61 20.23
CA LYS A 74 -20.65 -8.62 20.64
C LYS A 74 -19.33 -9.34 20.95
N PRO A 75 -18.17 -8.79 20.55
CA PRO A 75 -16.87 -9.28 20.99
C PRO A 75 -16.80 -9.50 22.50
N THR A 76 -16.01 -10.48 22.95
CA THR A 76 -15.67 -10.60 24.38
C THR A 76 -14.74 -9.46 24.80
N LYS A 77 -14.58 -9.26 26.12
CA LYS A 77 -13.62 -8.27 26.64
C LYS A 77 -12.20 -8.61 26.20
N ASP A 78 -11.88 -9.91 26.21
CA ASP A 78 -10.53 -10.42 26.04
C ASP A 78 -10.13 -10.49 24.56
N GLN A 79 -11.09 -10.75 23.65
CA GLN A 79 -10.89 -10.54 22.21
C GLN A 79 -10.45 -9.09 21.91
N ILE A 80 -11.12 -8.09 22.49
CA ILE A 80 -10.72 -6.70 22.28
C ILE A 80 -9.36 -6.40 22.92
N TYR A 81 -9.04 -6.96 24.09
CA TYR A 81 -7.68 -6.80 24.66
C TYR A 81 -6.60 -7.42 23.76
N GLN A 82 -6.78 -8.64 23.28
CA GLN A 82 -5.84 -9.32 22.38
C GLN A 82 -5.60 -8.52 21.09
N ILE A 83 -6.67 -7.96 20.51
CA ILE A 83 -6.57 -7.12 19.31
C ILE A 83 -5.83 -5.81 19.61
N ILE A 84 -6.18 -5.12 20.70
CA ILE A 84 -5.53 -3.86 21.09
C ILE A 84 -4.05 -4.07 21.45
N ASP A 85 -3.69 -5.20 22.06
CA ASP A 85 -2.30 -5.52 22.38
C ASP A 85 -1.51 -5.90 21.13
N TRP A 86 -2.08 -6.72 20.24
CA TRP A 86 -1.47 -7.04 18.95
C TRP A 86 -1.28 -5.79 18.06
N LEU A 87 -2.20 -4.82 18.08
CA LEU A 87 -2.05 -3.56 17.34
C LEU A 87 -0.90 -2.68 17.88
N ARG A 88 -0.52 -2.80 19.16
CA ARG A 88 0.73 -2.21 19.67
C ARG A 88 1.96 -2.92 19.13
N LYS A 89 1.84 -4.22 18.87
CA LYS A 89 2.96 -5.18 18.75
C LYS A 89 2.78 -6.12 17.54
N PRO A 90 2.53 -5.61 16.32
CA PRO A 90 2.09 -6.44 15.19
C PRO A 90 3.12 -7.44 14.66
N ASN A 91 4.39 -7.35 15.09
CA ASN A 91 5.54 -8.05 14.52
C ASN A 91 6.46 -8.73 15.56
N GLU A 92 6.03 -9.00 16.80
CA GLU A 92 6.88 -9.58 17.87
C GLU A 92 7.36 -11.03 17.66
N ALA A 93 7.16 -11.61 16.48
CA ALA A 93 7.59 -12.96 16.11
C ALA A 93 8.90 -12.98 15.27
N VAL A 94 9.61 -11.86 15.16
CA VAL A 94 10.85 -11.72 14.36
C VAL A 94 11.87 -10.93 15.17
N ASP A 95 13.15 -11.30 15.07
CA ASP A 95 14.25 -10.98 15.99
C ASP A 95 14.39 -9.51 16.45
N GLU A 96 14.90 -9.35 17.67
CA GLU A 96 15.07 -8.08 18.40
C GLU A 96 15.81 -6.96 17.63
N ALA A 97 16.54 -7.32 16.57
CA ALA A 97 17.30 -6.39 15.72
C ALA A 97 16.45 -5.58 14.71
N LYS A 98 15.18 -5.95 14.44
CA LYS A 98 14.33 -5.26 13.43
C LYS A 98 12.91 -4.99 13.93
N THR A 99 12.79 -4.13 14.94
CA THR A 99 11.51 -3.59 15.45
C THR A 99 10.73 -2.84 14.36
N LYS A 100 9.89 -3.56 13.61
CA LYS A 100 8.91 -2.97 12.69
C LYS A 100 7.93 -2.09 13.46
N ALA A 101 7.46 -1.01 12.83
CA ALA A 101 6.59 -0.02 13.44
C ALA A 101 5.31 -0.61 14.05
N THR A 102 4.88 -0.01 15.15
CA THR A 102 3.61 -0.22 15.83
C THR A 102 2.44 0.35 15.00
N MET A 103 1.21 -0.15 15.17
CA MET A 103 0.02 0.44 14.53
C MET A 103 -0.70 1.42 15.45
N ILE A 104 -0.70 1.15 16.76
CA ILE A 104 -1.20 2.09 17.78
C ILE A 104 -0.27 2.20 19.00
N THR A 105 -0.13 3.42 19.50
CA THR A 105 0.39 3.72 20.84
C THR A 105 -0.79 3.95 21.79
N THR A 106 -0.77 3.36 23.00
CA THR A 106 -1.89 3.52 23.96
C THR A 106 -1.44 3.96 25.34
N THR A 107 -2.08 4.98 25.91
CA THR A 107 -1.91 5.44 27.29
C THR A 107 -3.15 5.11 28.11
N LYS A 108 -2.97 4.55 29.31
CA LYS A 108 -4.08 4.33 30.27
C LYS A 108 -4.61 5.68 30.76
N ALA A 109 -5.94 5.82 30.81
CA ALA A 109 -6.60 7.03 31.31
C ALA A 109 -7.79 6.67 32.20
N THR A 110 -8.29 7.63 32.98
CA THR A 110 -9.46 7.43 33.84
C THR A 110 -10.67 7.04 32.98
N HIS A 111 -11.30 5.91 33.29
CA HIS A 111 -12.41 5.29 32.54
C HIS A 111 -12.14 4.87 31.08
N GLY A 112 -10.90 4.93 30.56
CA GLY A 112 -10.65 4.59 29.15
C GLY A 112 -9.19 4.46 28.74
N LEU A 113 -8.98 4.49 27.43
CA LEU A 113 -7.67 4.51 26.77
C LEU A 113 -7.57 5.74 25.89
N LEU A 114 -6.47 6.49 26.02
CA LEU A 114 -6.03 7.41 24.99
C LEU A 114 -5.22 6.59 23.98
N ILE A 115 -5.71 6.50 22.75
CA ILE A 115 -5.07 5.77 21.66
C ILE A 115 -4.56 6.80 20.65
N THR A 116 -3.31 6.65 20.22
CA THR A 116 -2.73 7.36 19.07
C THR A 116 -2.58 6.34 17.95
N ILE A 117 -3.10 6.66 16.77
CA ILE A 117 -2.87 5.88 15.55
C ILE A 117 -1.50 6.29 15.00
N ASP A 118 -0.56 5.34 14.97
CA ASP A 118 0.81 5.63 14.56
C ASP A 118 0.85 5.89 13.04
N ASN A 119 1.66 6.87 12.62
CA ASN A 119 1.75 7.33 11.23
C ASN A 119 0.42 7.83 10.61
N TYR A 120 -0.63 8.12 11.40
CA TYR A 120 -1.93 8.62 10.89
C TYR A 120 -1.78 9.82 9.95
N GLY A 121 -0.95 10.80 10.30
CA GLY A 121 -0.71 11.98 9.45
C GLY A 121 -0.07 11.67 8.09
N VAL A 122 0.61 10.52 7.96
CA VAL A 122 1.19 10.02 6.71
C VAL A 122 0.12 9.29 5.89
N TYR A 123 -0.60 8.35 6.50
CA TYR A 123 -1.61 7.56 5.80
C TYR A 123 -2.90 8.33 5.47
N GLN A 124 -3.18 9.45 6.17
CA GLN A 124 -4.34 10.33 5.95
C GLN A 124 -3.95 11.65 5.25
N ASN A 125 -2.97 11.61 4.35
CA ASN A 125 -2.61 12.71 3.46
C ASN A 125 -2.75 12.26 1.99
N PRO A 126 -3.67 12.81 1.18
CA PRO A 126 -3.83 12.44 -0.22
C PRO A 126 -2.53 12.53 -1.02
N ASN A 127 -1.76 13.60 -0.79
CA ASN A 127 -0.50 13.87 -1.48
C ASN A 127 0.62 12.86 -1.21
N ASN A 128 0.44 11.91 -0.28
CA ASN A 128 1.37 10.80 -0.07
C ASN A 128 1.06 9.57 -0.95
N TYR A 129 -0.03 9.63 -1.73
CA TYR A 129 -0.46 8.62 -2.71
C TYR A 129 -0.51 9.19 -4.14
N GLU A 130 -0.42 10.51 -4.30
CA GLU A 130 -0.28 11.19 -5.59
C GLU A 130 1.10 10.87 -6.19
N SER A 131 1.14 10.51 -7.47
CA SER A 131 2.39 10.45 -8.22
C SER A 131 2.77 11.85 -8.70
N ASN A 132 4.05 12.19 -8.74
CA ASN A 132 4.56 13.48 -9.23
C ASN A 132 4.47 13.63 -10.77
N ASP A 133 3.56 12.91 -11.42
CA ASP A 133 3.41 12.85 -12.87
C ASP A 133 2.22 13.71 -13.32
N GLU A 134 2.38 15.04 -13.22
CA GLU A 134 1.46 16.02 -13.79
C GLU A 134 1.55 16.06 -15.32
N SER A 135 1.26 14.91 -15.97
CA SER A 135 1.04 14.80 -17.41
C SER A 135 -0.27 15.51 -17.78
N ASN A 136 -0.20 16.83 -17.85
CA ASN A 136 -1.29 17.77 -18.07
C ASN A 136 -2.00 17.57 -19.44
N ASN A 137 -3.05 16.73 -19.49
CA ASN A 137 -3.86 16.56 -20.69
C ASN A 137 -5.29 15.97 -20.47
N GLU A 138 -5.99 16.37 -19.41
CA GLU A 138 -7.44 16.11 -19.34
C GLU A 138 -8.21 17.05 -20.29
N LYS A 139 -8.46 16.58 -21.51
CA LYS A 139 -9.58 17.05 -22.34
C LYS A 139 -10.71 16.03 -22.29
N GLU A 140 -11.92 16.47 -21.95
CA GLU A 140 -13.13 15.66 -21.99
C GLU A 140 -13.33 15.02 -23.38
N MET A 141 -13.04 13.71 -23.50
CA MET A 141 -13.20 13.03 -24.79
C MET A 141 -14.61 12.50 -24.97
N ARG A 142 -15.49 13.31 -25.59
CA ARG A 142 -16.74 12.80 -26.17
C ARG A 142 -16.41 11.82 -27.29
N ALA A 143 -17.11 10.68 -27.33
CA ALA A 143 -16.74 9.54 -28.18
C ALA A 143 -17.03 9.75 -29.68
N THR A 144 -16.03 9.55 -30.54
CA THR A 144 -16.18 9.23 -31.99
C THR A 144 -14.92 8.50 -32.50
N ARG A 145 -14.99 7.85 -33.67
CA ARG A 145 -14.05 6.84 -34.21
C ARG A 145 -14.16 6.87 -35.76
N GLU A 146 -13.15 6.74 -36.64
CA GLU A 146 -11.69 6.40 -36.62
C GLU A 146 -10.99 7.33 -37.70
N GLN A 147 -9.77 7.20 -38.28
CA GLN A 147 -8.67 6.21 -38.29
C GLN A 147 -7.28 6.85 -38.62
N ARG A 148 -6.21 6.19 -38.14
CA ARG A 148 -4.77 6.13 -38.55
C ARG A 148 -4.12 7.15 -39.52
N ALA A 149 -3.01 7.74 -39.02
CA ALA A 149 -1.66 7.89 -39.64
C ALA A 149 -1.43 8.91 -40.79
N PRO A 150 -0.16 9.34 -41.11
CA PRO A 150 1.16 8.91 -40.60
C PRO A 150 2.14 10.03 -40.12
N ASN A 151 3.39 9.62 -39.80
CA ASN A 151 4.55 10.36 -39.24
C ASN A 151 4.93 11.74 -39.83
N ASN A 152 5.57 12.58 -38.99
CA ASN A 152 6.88 13.18 -39.33
C ASN A 152 7.74 13.62 -38.11
N ILE A 153 8.98 14.05 -38.35
CA ILE A 153 10.12 14.10 -37.38
C ILE A 153 10.63 15.54 -37.15
N ASN A 154 11.07 15.92 -35.92
CA ASN A 154 12.47 16.28 -35.52
C ASN A 154 12.62 16.98 -34.14
N LYS A 155 13.88 17.18 -33.73
CA LYS A 155 14.46 17.90 -32.56
C LYS A 155 14.05 19.41 -32.46
N GLU A 156 14.36 20.21 -31.43
CA GLU A 156 15.50 20.19 -30.48
C GLU A 156 15.24 20.93 -29.13
N SER A 157 16.24 20.93 -28.23
CA SER A 157 16.19 21.30 -26.80
C SER A 157 16.32 22.79 -26.45
N LYS A 158 15.93 23.18 -25.21
CA LYS A 158 16.72 24.10 -24.35
C LYS A 158 16.35 24.03 -22.86
N GLU A 159 17.26 24.54 -22.01
CA GLU A 159 17.27 24.33 -20.55
C GLU A 159 16.52 25.39 -19.72
N GLY A 160 16.10 25.01 -18.51
CA GLY A 160 15.78 25.91 -17.40
C GLY A 160 16.13 25.27 -16.05
N LYS A 161 17.15 25.77 -15.36
CA LYS A 161 17.62 25.23 -14.05
C LYS A 161 17.10 26.07 -12.87
N LYS A 162 16.70 25.39 -11.78
CA LYS A 162 16.69 25.75 -10.33
C LYS A 162 15.45 25.16 -9.63
N ASP A 163 15.51 24.61 -8.42
CA ASP A 163 16.65 24.31 -7.55
C ASP A 163 16.42 22.98 -6.78
N LYS A 164 17.50 22.31 -6.39
CA LYS A 164 17.47 20.93 -5.87
C LYS A 164 17.11 20.85 -4.38
N LYS A 165 16.24 19.88 -4.05
CA LYS A 165 16.37 19.05 -2.83
C LYS A 165 16.32 17.59 -3.23
N ASN A 166 17.16 16.76 -2.60
CA ASN A 166 17.55 15.47 -3.16
C ASN A 166 16.47 14.39 -2.98
N THR A 167 15.94 13.90 -4.10
CA THR A 167 15.41 12.53 -4.22
C THR A 167 16.39 11.75 -5.09
N THR A 168 17.38 11.10 -4.47
CA THR A 168 18.45 10.42 -5.21
C THR A 168 17.94 9.11 -5.81
N SER A 169 17.88 9.06 -7.15
CA SER A 169 17.62 7.84 -7.91
C SER A 169 18.81 6.87 -7.78
N PHE A 170 18.63 5.77 -7.04
CA PHE A 170 19.72 4.82 -6.76
C PHE A 170 20.13 3.96 -7.96
N PHE A 171 19.25 3.76 -8.95
CA PHE A 171 19.47 2.89 -10.10
C PHE A 171 20.01 3.64 -11.32
N GLN A 172 21.28 4.05 -11.27
CA GLN A 172 22.04 4.42 -12.47
C GLN A 172 23.45 3.81 -12.56
N ASN A 173 23.90 3.05 -11.56
CA ASN A 173 25.10 2.21 -11.65
C ASN A 173 24.97 0.98 -10.75
N GLU A 174 25.77 -0.05 -11.08
CA GLU A 174 25.87 -1.37 -10.44
C GLU A 174 24.73 -2.35 -10.75
N ALA A 175 25.06 -3.65 -10.65
CA ALA A 175 24.45 -4.68 -11.49
C ALA A 175 22.98 -4.98 -11.14
N VAL A 176 22.10 -4.82 -12.12
CA VAL A 176 20.70 -5.24 -12.03
C VAL A 176 20.64 -6.76 -12.28
N HIS A 177 19.92 -7.47 -11.41
CA HIS A 177 19.79 -8.93 -11.48
C HIS A 177 19.17 -9.37 -12.84
N PRO A 178 19.69 -10.42 -13.52
CA PRO A 178 19.18 -10.87 -14.82
C PRO A 178 17.66 -11.02 -14.93
N PHE A 179 17.01 -11.72 -14.00
CA PHE A 179 15.54 -11.81 -13.93
C PHE A 179 14.82 -10.45 -13.84
N PHE A 180 15.39 -9.44 -13.18
CA PHE A 180 14.77 -8.10 -13.14
C PHE A 180 14.96 -7.36 -14.48
N GLU A 181 16.07 -7.57 -15.21
CA GLU A 181 16.18 -7.08 -16.59
C GLU A 181 15.17 -7.77 -17.53
N ILE A 182 15.01 -9.09 -17.43
CA ILE A 182 13.98 -9.85 -18.17
C ILE A 182 12.59 -9.28 -17.88
N TYR A 183 12.22 -9.14 -16.61
CA TYR A 183 10.92 -8.58 -16.22
C TYR A 183 10.72 -7.16 -16.78
N LYS A 184 11.74 -6.30 -16.75
CA LYS A 184 11.66 -4.94 -17.30
C LYS A 184 11.49 -4.94 -18.82
N SER A 185 12.13 -5.87 -19.53
CA SER A 185 11.97 -6.04 -20.99
C SER A 185 10.55 -6.48 -21.35
N VAL A 186 10.07 -7.55 -20.70
CA VAL A 186 8.71 -8.10 -20.87
C VAL A 186 7.64 -7.05 -20.51
N PHE A 187 7.85 -6.29 -19.43
CA PHE A 187 7.00 -5.16 -19.04
C PHE A 187 6.95 -4.06 -20.10
N LYS A 188 8.11 -3.70 -20.67
CA LYS A 188 8.20 -2.64 -21.68
C LYS A 188 7.55 -3.03 -23.00
N GLU A 189 7.64 -4.30 -23.39
CA GLU A 189 6.93 -4.83 -24.56
C GLU A 189 5.41 -4.87 -24.33
N MET A 190 4.97 -5.49 -23.23
CA MET A 190 3.55 -5.72 -22.95
C MET A 190 2.76 -4.44 -22.66
N LEU A 191 3.37 -3.43 -22.03
CA LEU A 191 2.70 -2.21 -21.58
C LEU A 191 3.18 -0.92 -22.28
N GLY A 192 4.16 -1.01 -23.20
CA GLY A 192 4.63 0.10 -24.03
C GLY A 192 5.35 1.24 -23.28
N GLN A 193 5.69 1.04 -22.01
CA GLN A 193 6.30 2.05 -21.12
C GLN A 193 7.43 1.43 -20.29
N ASP A 194 8.38 2.26 -19.84
CA ASP A 194 9.45 1.81 -18.94
C ASP A 194 8.92 1.45 -17.55
N HIS A 195 9.59 0.50 -16.88
CA HIS A 195 9.19 0.01 -15.56
C HIS A 195 9.31 1.08 -14.46
N TYR A 196 8.34 1.09 -13.55
CA TYR A 196 8.22 2.11 -12.52
C TYR A 196 9.46 2.18 -11.59
N PRO A 197 9.97 3.39 -11.28
CA PRO A 197 11.06 3.57 -10.34
C PRO A 197 10.81 2.89 -8.98
N VAL A 198 11.85 2.23 -8.47
CA VAL A 198 11.83 1.50 -7.20
C VAL A 198 12.78 2.13 -6.18
N THR A 199 12.30 2.28 -4.94
CA THR A 199 13.09 2.78 -3.80
C THR A 199 14.13 1.73 -3.35
N GLU A 200 15.15 2.16 -2.61
CA GLU A 200 16.19 1.28 -2.01
C GLU A 200 15.62 0.08 -1.22
N LYS A 201 14.55 0.31 -0.45
CA LYS A 201 13.86 -0.77 0.29
C LYS A 201 13.13 -1.75 -0.64
N GLN A 202 12.64 -1.28 -1.80
CA GLN A 202 12.05 -2.13 -2.83
C GLN A 202 13.15 -2.86 -3.62
N ALA A 203 14.28 -2.20 -3.92
CA ALA A 203 15.47 -2.81 -4.50
C ALA A 203 15.90 -4.06 -3.74
N THR A 204 16.08 -3.92 -2.42
CA THR A 204 16.48 -5.04 -1.54
C THR A 204 15.46 -6.19 -1.57
N ARG A 205 14.15 -5.90 -1.61
CA ARG A 205 13.09 -6.93 -1.72
C ARG A 205 13.07 -7.60 -3.09
N ILE A 206 13.37 -6.87 -4.16
CA ILE A 206 13.42 -7.40 -5.52
C ILE A 206 14.64 -8.29 -5.68
N MET A 207 15.85 -7.77 -5.40
CA MET A 207 17.10 -8.52 -5.53
C MET A 207 17.03 -9.81 -4.72
N SER A 208 16.69 -9.75 -3.41
CA SER A 208 16.55 -10.93 -2.55
C SER A 208 15.48 -11.95 -3.01
N ALA A 209 14.52 -11.56 -3.85
CA ALA A 209 13.57 -12.48 -4.48
C ALA A 209 14.08 -13.05 -5.82
N MET A 210 14.89 -12.30 -6.56
CA MET A 210 15.55 -12.79 -7.77
C MET A 210 16.73 -13.72 -7.43
N ASP A 211 17.52 -13.38 -6.41
CA ASP A 211 18.63 -14.19 -5.88
C ASP A 211 18.13 -15.60 -5.52
N GLN A 212 16.98 -15.67 -4.83
CA GLN A 212 16.30 -16.94 -4.48
C GLN A 212 15.85 -17.77 -5.69
N LEU A 213 15.64 -17.17 -6.87
CA LEU A 213 15.31 -17.91 -8.08
C LEU A 213 16.56 -18.49 -8.74
N GLU A 214 17.68 -17.76 -8.68
CA GLU A 214 18.97 -18.26 -9.17
C GLU A 214 19.49 -19.38 -8.23
N GLU A 215 19.31 -19.25 -6.91
CA GLU A 215 19.55 -20.32 -5.92
C GLU A 215 18.65 -21.56 -6.12
N ARG A 216 17.38 -21.36 -6.52
CA ARG A 216 16.45 -22.45 -6.86
C ARG A 216 16.75 -23.08 -8.24
N GLY A 217 17.64 -22.51 -9.04
CA GLY A 217 17.97 -22.99 -10.38
C GLY A 217 16.87 -22.79 -11.43
N VAL A 218 16.03 -21.75 -11.25
CA VAL A 218 14.98 -21.39 -12.23
C VAL A 218 15.62 -20.91 -13.52
N ASP A 219 15.14 -21.38 -14.67
CA ASP A 219 15.67 -20.93 -15.96
C ASP A 219 15.13 -19.53 -16.35
N ARG A 220 15.88 -18.85 -17.21
CA ARG A 220 15.56 -17.50 -17.69
C ARG A 220 14.41 -17.50 -18.69
N GLU A 221 14.30 -18.53 -19.54
CA GLU A 221 13.17 -18.72 -20.46
C GLU A 221 11.89 -19.06 -19.67
N ASP A 222 11.98 -19.91 -18.63
CA ASP A 222 10.84 -20.19 -17.74
C ASP A 222 10.37 -18.93 -16.99
N PHE A 223 11.30 -18.14 -16.45
CA PHE A 223 10.98 -16.86 -15.80
C PHE A 223 10.36 -15.84 -16.77
N GLU A 224 10.86 -15.77 -18.00
CA GLU A 224 10.34 -14.90 -19.05
C GLU A 224 8.89 -15.28 -19.43
N ASN A 225 8.63 -16.57 -19.67
CA ASN A 225 7.29 -17.10 -19.94
C ASN A 225 6.30 -16.76 -18.79
N VAL A 226 6.72 -16.95 -17.54
CA VAL A 226 5.90 -16.63 -16.35
C VAL A 226 5.68 -15.11 -16.19
N ALA A 227 6.64 -14.28 -16.59
CA ALA A 227 6.44 -12.82 -16.63
C ALA A 227 5.41 -12.41 -17.71
N TYR A 228 5.46 -13.01 -18.90
CA TYR A 228 4.42 -12.80 -19.93
C TYR A 228 3.04 -13.29 -19.46
N GLU A 229 2.94 -14.45 -18.82
CA GLU A 229 1.69 -14.96 -18.25
C GLU A 229 1.12 -14.00 -17.19
N HIS A 230 1.96 -13.52 -16.28
CA HIS A 230 1.56 -12.56 -15.24
C HIS A 230 1.02 -11.25 -15.83
N LEU A 231 1.75 -10.65 -16.78
CA LEU A 231 1.35 -9.38 -17.39
C LEU A 231 0.10 -9.52 -18.27
N SER A 232 -0.06 -10.67 -18.96
CA SER A 232 -1.26 -10.96 -19.77
C SER A 232 -2.54 -11.09 -18.94
N ASN A 233 -2.42 -11.49 -17.67
CA ASN A 233 -3.55 -11.76 -16.77
C ASN A 233 -3.73 -10.69 -15.68
N LEU A 234 -3.19 -9.47 -15.88
CA LEU A 234 -3.34 -8.38 -14.91
C LEU A 234 -4.81 -7.93 -14.77
N PRO A 235 -5.36 -7.84 -13.53
CA PRO A 235 -6.58 -7.10 -13.29
C PRO A 235 -6.39 -5.61 -13.61
N GLU A 236 -7.43 -4.94 -14.13
CA GLU A 236 -7.42 -3.50 -14.51
C GLU A 236 -6.93 -2.53 -13.40
N SER A 237 -6.93 -2.97 -12.14
CA SER A 237 -6.48 -2.18 -11.00
C SER A 237 -4.98 -2.33 -10.65
N ASN A 238 -4.26 -3.24 -11.32
CA ASN A 238 -2.84 -3.51 -11.12
C ASN A 238 -2.02 -2.91 -12.29
N ASN A 239 -0.91 -2.22 -11.97
CA ASN A 239 -0.04 -1.58 -12.95
C ASN A 239 1.15 -2.46 -13.39
N GLY A 240 1.20 -3.74 -13.00
CA GLY A 240 2.27 -4.65 -13.40
C GLY A 240 3.62 -4.39 -12.74
N ASN A 241 3.66 -3.60 -11.65
CA ASN A 241 4.91 -3.42 -10.89
C ASN A 241 5.42 -4.77 -10.35
N ILE A 242 6.73 -5.03 -10.44
CA ILE A 242 7.34 -6.32 -10.09
C ILE A 242 7.11 -6.73 -8.62
N LEU A 243 6.83 -5.77 -7.74
CA LEU A 243 6.48 -6.04 -6.34
C LEU A 243 5.13 -6.77 -6.20
N ALA A 244 4.23 -6.64 -7.17
CA ALA A 244 2.99 -7.42 -7.26
C ALA A 244 3.21 -8.79 -7.94
N PHE A 245 4.28 -8.93 -8.72
CA PHE A 245 4.70 -10.21 -9.30
C PHE A 245 5.37 -11.12 -8.28
N ILE A 246 6.21 -10.59 -7.37
CA ILE A 246 6.95 -11.40 -6.38
C ILE A 246 6.05 -12.38 -5.58
N PRO A 247 4.86 -12.01 -5.06
CA PRO A 247 3.95 -12.95 -4.38
C PRO A 247 3.17 -13.92 -5.30
N ALA A 248 3.38 -13.84 -6.62
CA ALA A 248 2.92 -14.81 -7.61
C ALA A 248 4.02 -15.80 -7.98
N ILE A 249 5.30 -15.40 -7.95
CA ILE A 249 6.46 -16.25 -8.33
C ILE A 249 6.43 -17.63 -7.64
N ASP A 250 6.20 -17.70 -6.33
CA ASP A 250 6.12 -18.99 -5.59
C ASP A 250 4.95 -19.90 -6.02
N ARG A 251 4.05 -19.46 -6.90
CA ARG A 251 2.96 -20.27 -7.49
C ARG A 251 3.31 -20.87 -8.83
N HIS A 252 4.19 -20.23 -9.60
CA HIS A 252 4.67 -20.72 -10.89
C HIS A 252 5.98 -21.51 -10.73
N PHE A 253 6.73 -21.27 -9.65
CA PHE A 253 7.88 -22.06 -9.21
C PHE A 253 7.62 -22.73 -7.83
N PRO A 254 6.58 -23.56 -7.69
CA PRO A 254 6.30 -24.30 -6.46
C PRO A 254 7.26 -25.50 -6.30
N PHE A 255 7.33 -26.02 -5.08
CA PHE A 255 7.97 -27.29 -4.72
C PHE A 255 6.93 -28.42 -4.62
#